data_AF-A0AAJ0BUM9-F1
#
_entry.id   AF-A0AAJ0BUM9-F1
#
_cell.length_a   1.000
_cell.length_b   1.000
_cell.length_c   1.000
_cell.angle_alpha   90.00
_cell.angle_beta   90.00
_cell.angle_gamma   90.00
#
_symmetry.space_group_name_H-M   'P 1'
#
loop_
_entity.id
_entity.type
_entity.pdbx_description
1 polymer ?
#
loop_
_entity_poly.entity_id
_entity_poly.type
_entity_poly.pdbx_seq_one_letter_code
_entity_poly.pdbx_strand_id
1 'polypeptide(L)'
;MANLSWVSLILFLATTALMSGTGSTDLTNYQSAGYTINITLGNAPQPVTVLLVTGFEDQLWVNPQCSGVARPGSSAKPNYLLPAGGEFADPKYCEQFGIYNKTNSNTVSKESGGTGQIEYGLIANISYRAYRDDLTWAGACDLILSGLTVRHVNFGVAEESSGVAIGVMDVGLSADGYNATRIPGYQSIIGDMASQGLTNSRAFSLSLRD
;
A
#
# COMPACT_ATOMS: atom_id res chain seq x y z
N MET A 1 18.06 -15.74 -0.26
CA MET A 1 17.67 -15.99 -1.67
C MET A 1 16.15 -16.03 -1.68
N ALA A 2 15.50 -14.97 -2.16
CA ALA A 2 14.05 -14.93 -2.30
C ALA A 2 13.65 -15.91 -3.41
N ASN A 3 12.80 -16.88 -3.10
CA ASN A 3 12.15 -17.70 -4.12
C ASN A 3 11.13 -16.80 -4.82
N LEU A 4 11.30 -16.57 -6.12
CA LEU A 4 10.33 -15.88 -6.95
C LEU A 4 9.13 -16.81 -7.16
N SER A 5 8.20 -16.85 -6.20
CA SER A 5 6.86 -17.42 -6.43
C SER A 5 5.94 -16.31 -6.94
N TRP A 6 5.33 -16.54 -8.10
CA TRP A 6 4.45 -15.57 -8.75
C TRP A 6 3.07 -15.64 -8.11
N VAL A 7 2.68 -14.57 -7.41
CA VAL A 7 1.40 -14.37 -6.73
C VAL A 7 0.75 -13.17 -7.37
N SER A 8 -0.57 -13.15 -7.56
CA SER A 8 -1.22 -12.04 -8.27
C SER A 8 -2.47 -11.51 -7.57
N LEU A 9 -2.64 -10.18 -7.59
CA LEU A 9 -3.89 -9.48 -7.32
C LEU A 9 -4.65 -9.34 -8.64
N ILE A 10 -5.93 -9.76 -8.68
CA ILE A 10 -6.76 -9.69 -9.89
C ILE A 10 -7.95 -8.75 -9.64
N LEU A 11 -8.14 -7.81 -10.57
CA LEU A 11 -9.15 -6.75 -10.57
C LEU A 11 -10.07 -6.92 -11.78
N PHE A 12 -11.37 -6.71 -11.62
CA PHE A 12 -12.35 -6.80 -12.72
C PHE A 12 -12.62 -5.42 -13.31
N LEU A 13 -12.07 -5.15 -14.49
CA LEU A 13 -12.05 -3.82 -15.13
C LEU A 13 -13.31 -3.54 -15.95
N ALA A 14 -13.74 -2.28 -15.95
CA ALA A 14 -14.85 -1.79 -16.74
C ALA A 14 -14.38 -1.34 -18.13
N THR A 15 -15.08 -1.77 -19.18
CA THR A 15 -14.90 -1.24 -20.54
C THR A 15 -16.26 -0.91 -21.15
N THR A 16 -16.32 0.17 -21.93
CA THR A 16 -17.54 0.64 -22.61
C THR A 16 -17.94 -0.19 -23.84
N ALA A 17 -17.30 -1.34 -24.08
CA ALA A 17 -17.63 -2.22 -25.20
C ALA A 17 -17.40 -3.69 -24.82
N LEU A 18 -18.46 -4.37 -24.35
CA LEU A 18 -18.70 -5.85 -24.38
C LEU A 18 -17.52 -6.83 -24.15
N MET A 19 -16.41 -6.40 -23.54
CA MET A 19 -15.28 -7.22 -23.12
C MET A 19 -14.92 -6.82 -21.69
N SER A 20 -15.51 -7.53 -20.71
CA SER A 20 -15.05 -7.47 -19.31
C SER A 20 -13.57 -7.89 -19.26
N GLY A 21 -12.68 -6.95 -18.96
CA GLY A 21 -11.26 -7.22 -18.78
C GLY A 21 -10.97 -7.59 -17.33
N THR A 22 -10.00 -8.48 -17.10
CA THR A 22 -9.39 -8.65 -15.77
C THR A 22 -8.01 -8.05 -15.83
N GLY A 23 -7.67 -7.16 -14.89
CA GLY A 23 -6.34 -6.62 -14.72
C GLY A 23 -5.61 -7.37 -13.60
N SER A 24 -4.35 -7.77 -13.81
CA SER A 24 -3.56 -8.41 -12.74
C SER A 24 -2.17 -7.83 -12.53
N THR A 25 -1.75 -7.78 -11.26
CA THR A 25 -0.41 -7.33 -10.84
C THR A 25 0.20 -8.32 -9.87
N ASP A 26 1.52 -8.47 -9.95
CA ASP A 26 2.25 -9.43 -9.15
C ASP A 26 2.45 -8.93 -7.71
N LEU A 27 2.42 -9.87 -6.78
CA LEU A 27 2.80 -9.72 -5.39
C LEU A 27 4.10 -10.49 -5.16
N THR A 28 4.96 -9.94 -4.31
CA THR A 28 6.17 -10.63 -3.87
C THR A 28 5.93 -11.24 -2.49
N ASN A 29 6.13 -12.55 -2.37
CA ASN A 29 6.07 -13.28 -1.11
C ASN A 29 7.37 -13.07 -0.31
N TYR A 30 7.28 -12.36 0.81
CA TYR A 30 8.38 -12.16 1.77
C TYR A 30 8.26 -13.16 2.93
N GLN A 31 8.28 -14.45 2.58
CA GLN A 31 8.14 -15.60 3.50
C GLN A 31 7.12 -15.33 4.62
N SER A 32 7.40 -15.74 5.86
CA SER A 32 6.51 -15.58 7.01
C SER A 32 6.05 -14.13 7.27
N ALA A 33 6.63 -13.11 6.63
CA ALA A 33 6.35 -11.70 6.90
C ALA A 33 5.13 -11.13 6.14
N GLY A 34 4.82 -11.61 4.93
CA GLY A 34 3.63 -11.18 4.18
C GLY A 34 3.84 -10.99 2.68
N TYR A 35 2.80 -10.49 2.00
CA TYR A 35 2.79 -10.24 0.56
C TYR A 35 2.87 -8.74 0.26
N THR A 36 3.82 -8.36 -0.59
CA THR A 36 4.02 -6.96 -0.97
C THR A 36 3.58 -6.71 -2.40
N ILE A 37 3.27 -5.47 -2.70
CA ILE A 37 2.88 -5.01 -4.03
C ILE A 37 3.70 -3.77 -4.41
N ASN A 38 4.10 -3.70 -5.67
CA ASN A 38 4.79 -2.55 -6.22
C ASN A 38 3.78 -1.59 -6.84
N ILE A 39 3.74 -0.38 -6.33
CA ILE A 39 2.97 0.72 -6.89
C ILE A 39 3.92 1.81 -7.36
N THR A 40 3.42 2.74 -8.15
CA THR A 40 4.08 4.03 -8.34
C THR A 40 3.15 5.15 -7.93
N LEU A 41 3.73 6.21 -7.38
CA LEU A 41 3.02 7.41 -6.96
C LEU A 41 3.53 8.63 -7.73
N GLY A 42 2.60 9.47 -8.17
CA GLY A 42 2.86 10.74 -8.81
C GLY A 42 3.14 10.70 -10.31
N ASN A 43 3.24 11.90 -10.88
CA ASN A 43 3.59 12.14 -12.28
C ASN A 43 5.09 12.44 -12.39
N ALA A 44 5.79 11.65 -13.20
CA ALA A 44 7.14 11.12 -12.92
C ALA A 44 7.06 9.96 -11.89
N PRO A 45 6.55 8.78 -12.33
CA PRO A 45 6.21 7.67 -11.45
C PRO A 45 7.34 7.28 -10.49
N GLN A 46 7.08 7.36 -9.18
CA GLN A 46 8.04 7.00 -8.14
C GLN A 46 7.70 5.61 -7.60
N PRO A 47 8.54 4.58 -7.87
CA PRO A 47 8.24 3.22 -7.42
C PRO A 47 8.35 3.10 -5.91
N VAL A 48 7.33 2.51 -5.30
CA VAL A 48 7.27 2.20 -3.87
C VAL A 48 6.70 0.81 -3.69
N THR A 49 7.28 0.05 -2.78
CA THR A 49 6.79 -1.27 -2.37
C THR A 49 6.07 -1.15 -1.04
N VAL A 50 4.87 -1.70 -0.96
CA VAL A 50 4.02 -1.67 0.24
C VAL A 50 3.52 -3.06 0.58
N LEU A 51 3.29 -3.31 1.87
CA LEU A 51 2.60 -4.50 2.35
C LEU A 51 1.13 -4.41 1.96
N LEU A 52 0.60 -5.46 1.33
CA LEU A 52 -0.81 -5.56 0.99
C LEU A 52 -1.57 -6.19 2.15
N VAL A 53 -2.61 -5.52 2.64
CA VAL A 53 -3.46 -6.01 3.74
C VAL A 53 -4.94 -5.91 3.35
N THR A 54 -5.78 -6.77 3.94
CA THR A 54 -7.24 -6.79 3.72
C THR A 54 -7.98 -6.43 5.01
N GLY A 55 -7.54 -5.35 5.67
CA GLY A 55 -8.01 -4.94 6.98
C GLY A 55 -9.35 -4.19 6.95
N PHE A 56 -9.67 -3.55 8.06
CA PHE A 56 -10.83 -2.65 8.20
C PHE A 56 -10.41 -1.20 8.43
N GLU A 57 -9.11 -0.89 8.30
CA GLU A 57 -8.57 0.43 8.56
C GLU A 57 -8.19 1.05 7.21
N ASP A 58 -9.04 1.93 6.67
CA ASP A 58 -8.77 2.59 5.41
C ASP A 58 -7.46 3.39 5.49
N GLN A 59 -6.38 2.79 4.97
CA GLN A 59 -5.05 3.38 4.94
C GLN A 59 -4.26 2.99 3.69
N LEU A 60 -3.56 3.98 3.16
CA LEU A 60 -2.37 3.81 2.35
C LEU A 60 -1.31 4.74 2.92
N TRP A 61 -0.14 4.22 3.26
CA TRP A 61 0.98 5.04 3.69
C TRP A 61 2.33 4.49 3.23
N VAL A 62 3.27 5.40 3.04
CA VAL A 62 4.60 5.14 2.47
C VAL A 62 5.71 5.83 3.26
N ASN A 63 6.96 5.59 2.87
CA ASN A 63 8.18 6.18 3.44
C ASN A 63 8.41 5.87 4.92
N PRO A 64 8.43 4.58 5.35
CA PRO A 64 8.81 4.25 6.72
C PRO A 64 10.17 4.84 7.08
N GLN A 65 10.30 5.30 8.33
CA GLN A 65 11.55 5.79 8.90
C GLN A 65 12.37 4.63 9.46
N CYS A 66 13.43 4.26 8.74
CA CYS A 66 14.24 3.08 9.05
C CYS A 66 14.90 3.14 10.44
N SER A 67 15.16 4.34 10.96
CA SER A 67 15.72 4.55 12.31
C SER A 67 14.78 4.16 13.44
N GLY A 68 13.45 4.13 13.20
CA GLY A 68 12.46 3.76 14.21
C GLY A 68 12.12 2.26 14.21
N VAL A 69 12.69 1.47 13.30
CA VAL A 69 12.50 0.02 13.29
C VAL A 69 13.29 -0.61 14.44
N ALA A 70 12.58 -1.21 15.41
CA ALA A 70 13.20 -1.83 16.58
C ALA A 70 14.06 -3.03 16.16
N ARG A 71 15.34 -3.05 16.57
CA ARG A 71 16.26 -4.14 16.22
C ARG A 71 15.88 -5.45 16.93
N PRO A 72 16.06 -6.62 16.28
CA PRO A 72 16.00 -7.91 16.95
C PRO A 72 16.90 -7.93 18.20
N GLY A 73 16.36 -8.29 19.37
CA GLY A 73 17.08 -8.31 20.65
C GLY A 73 16.92 -7.05 21.53
N SER A 74 16.13 -6.07 21.09
CA SER A 74 15.61 -5.02 21.98
C SER A 74 14.51 -5.59 22.89
N SER A 75 14.28 -5.00 24.08
CA SER A 75 13.22 -5.42 25.02
C SER A 75 11.78 -5.26 24.48
N ALA A 76 11.63 -4.91 23.19
CA ALA A 76 10.37 -4.82 22.50
C ALA A 76 9.75 -6.22 22.37
N LYS A 77 8.47 -6.35 22.75
CA LYS A 77 7.77 -7.62 22.67
C LYS A 77 7.66 -8.11 21.22
N PRO A 78 7.70 -9.43 20.98
CA PRO A 78 7.50 -10.02 19.68
C PRO A 78 6.19 -9.53 19.01
N ASN A 79 6.30 -9.04 17.77
CA ASN A 79 5.18 -8.66 16.91
C ASN A 79 4.24 -9.86 16.68
N TYR A 80 2.93 -9.65 16.85
CA TYR A 80 1.91 -10.69 16.67
C TYR A 80 1.20 -10.61 15.30
N LEU A 81 1.33 -9.50 14.56
CA LEU A 81 0.71 -9.31 13.23
C LEU A 81 1.72 -9.38 12.07
N LEU A 82 2.98 -9.07 12.35
CA LEU A 82 4.14 -9.49 11.57
C LEU A 82 4.84 -10.51 12.48
N PRO A 83 5.27 -11.69 12.02
CA PRO A 83 6.00 -12.59 12.90
C PRO A 83 7.14 -11.82 13.55
N ALA A 84 7.21 -11.86 14.86
CA ALA A 84 8.33 -11.29 15.58
C ALA A 84 9.66 -11.78 15.00
N GLY A 85 10.50 -10.84 14.54
CA GLY A 85 11.75 -11.18 13.87
C GLY A 85 11.61 -11.54 12.38
N GLY A 86 10.45 -11.29 11.78
CA GLY A 86 10.26 -11.32 10.33
C GLY A 86 10.98 -10.16 9.62
N GLU A 87 11.17 -10.28 8.31
CA GLU A 87 11.98 -9.36 7.50
C GLU A 87 11.56 -7.89 7.62
N PHE A 88 10.27 -7.60 7.81
CA PHE A 88 9.74 -6.23 7.98
C PHE A 88 9.98 -5.60 9.37
N ALA A 89 10.66 -6.31 10.27
CA ALA A 89 11.16 -5.78 11.55
C ALA A 89 12.68 -5.53 11.53
N ASP A 90 13.36 -5.66 10.37
CA ASP A 90 14.78 -5.36 10.20
C ASP A 90 14.97 -4.05 9.40
N PRO A 91 15.67 -3.04 9.95
CA PRO A 91 15.98 -1.80 9.24
C PRO A 91 16.62 -1.97 7.86
N LYS A 92 17.35 -3.08 7.61
CA LYS A 92 17.96 -3.36 6.30
C LYS A 92 16.94 -3.46 5.16
N TYR A 93 15.71 -3.88 5.48
CA TYR A 93 14.67 -4.02 4.48
C TYR A 93 13.99 -2.69 4.17
N CYS A 94 14.06 -1.70 5.08
CA CYS A 94 13.40 -0.42 4.92
C CYS A 94 13.95 0.41 3.75
N GLU A 95 15.26 0.36 3.51
CA GLU A 95 15.92 1.17 2.46
C GLU A 95 15.63 0.67 1.03
N GLN A 96 15.06 -0.53 0.87
CA GLN A 96 14.86 -1.14 -0.44
C GLN A 96 13.47 -0.87 -1.06
N PHE A 97 12.51 -0.35 -0.28
CA PHE A 97 11.11 -0.25 -0.68
C PHE A 97 10.72 1.06 -1.39
N GLY A 98 11.71 1.86 -1.80
CA GLY A 98 11.49 3.11 -2.51
C GLY A 98 10.96 4.23 -1.62
N ILE A 99 11.07 5.47 -2.12
CA ILE A 99 10.66 6.68 -1.40
C ILE A 99 9.84 7.56 -2.33
N TYR A 100 8.65 7.96 -1.88
CA TYR A 100 7.88 9.01 -2.52
C TYR A 100 8.37 10.39 -2.08
N ASN A 101 8.67 11.25 -3.04
CA ASN A 101 8.94 12.66 -2.81
C ASN A 101 7.93 13.52 -3.59
N LYS A 102 7.11 14.27 -2.85
CA LYS A 102 6.11 15.17 -3.42
C LYS A 102 6.67 16.18 -4.43
N THR A 103 7.92 16.64 -4.24
CA THR A 103 8.50 17.68 -5.10
C THR A 103 8.80 17.16 -6.50
N ASN A 104 8.84 15.84 -6.66
CA ASN A 104 9.10 15.17 -7.93
C ASN A 104 7.80 14.81 -8.66
N SER A 105 6.63 15.18 -8.15
CA SER A 105 5.34 14.92 -8.78
C SER A 105 4.66 16.22 -9.19
N ASN A 106 4.19 16.29 -10.44
CA ASN A 106 3.40 17.43 -10.93
C ASN A 106 1.88 17.24 -10.78
N THR A 107 1.41 16.03 -10.45
CA THR A 107 0.00 15.72 -10.17
C THR A 107 -0.35 15.79 -8.70
N VAL A 108 0.65 15.99 -7.83
CA VAL A 108 0.43 16.18 -6.41
C VAL A 108 -0.50 17.39 -6.22
N SER A 109 -1.64 17.14 -5.60
CA SER A 109 -2.57 18.19 -5.22
C SER A 109 -2.34 18.55 -3.75
N LYS A 110 -2.82 19.74 -3.35
CA LYS A 110 -2.66 20.24 -1.98
C LYS A 110 -3.00 19.14 -0.98
N GLU A 111 -2.16 19.03 0.06
CA GLU A 111 -2.37 18.22 1.26
C GLU A 111 -3.87 18.19 1.55
N SER A 112 -4.53 17.03 1.41
CA SER A 112 -5.96 16.92 1.74
C SER A 112 -6.22 17.10 3.25
N GLY A 113 -5.17 17.43 4.00
CA GLY A 113 -5.20 17.98 5.33
C GLY A 113 -4.98 16.89 6.38
N GLY A 114 -4.07 17.19 7.31
CA GLY A 114 -3.91 16.44 8.55
C GLY A 114 -2.55 15.80 8.70
N THR A 115 -1.95 16.02 9.86
CA THR A 115 -1.05 15.04 10.45
C THR A 115 -1.88 14.08 11.27
N GLY A 116 -1.56 12.80 11.26
CA GLY A 116 -2.25 11.81 12.08
C GLY A 116 -1.29 10.78 12.64
N GLN A 117 -1.83 9.95 13.51
CA GLN A 117 -1.15 8.75 13.98
C GLN A 117 -1.89 7.51 13.51
N ILE A 118 -1.14 6.54 12.98
CA ILE A 118 -1.64 5.21 12.67
C ILE A 118 -1.04 4.26 13.68
N GLU A 119 -1.91 3.58 14.43
CA GLU A 119 -1.53 2.47 15.30
C GLU A 119 -1.85 1.17 14.57
N TYR A 120 -0.82 0.52 14.01
CA TYR A 120 -0.97 -0.73 13.30
C TYR A 120 -0.61 -1.91 14.21
N GLY A 121 -1.65 -2.54 14.77
CA GLY A 121 -1.47 -3.47 15.89
C GLY A 121 -0.87 -2.79 17.12
N LEU A 122 -0.61 -3.56 18.18
CA LEU A 122 -0.15 -3.03 19.47
C LEU A 122 1.25 -2.36 19.45
N ILE A 123 1.94 -2.23 18.29
CA ILE A 123 3.40 -2.03 18.26
C ILE A 123 3.93 -1.09 17.15
N ALA A 124 3.19 -0.84 16.06
CA ALA A 124 3.62 0.16 15.07
C ALA A 124 2.89 1.49 15.27
N ASN A 125 3.64 2.56 15.48
CA ASN A 125 3.12 3.92 15.60
C ASN A 125 3.76 4.76 14.49
N ILE A 126 2.93 5.40 13.68
CA ILE A 126 3.36 6.17 12.52
C ILE A 126 2.76 7.56 12.62
N SER A 127 3.58 8.60 12.67
CA SER A 127 3.14 9.96 12.38
C SER A 127 3.30 10.22 10.88
N TYR A 128 2.28 10.81 10.27
CA TYR A 128 2.29 11.03 8.82
C TYR A 128 1.80 12.42 8.46
N ARG A 129 2.09 12.83 7.22
CA ARG A 129 1.44 13.94 6.53
C ARG A 129 0.65 13.43 5.34
N ALA A 130 -0.60 13.84 5.21
CA ALA A 130 -1.47 13.40 4.13
C ALA A 130 -1.19 14.12 2.80
N TYR A 131 -1.12 13.34 1.72
CA TYR A 131 -0.97 13.81 0.35
C TYR A 131 -2.03 13.19 -0.55
N ARG A 132 -2.19 13.79 -1.73
CA ARG A 132 -3.10 13.31 -2.75
C ARG A 132 -2.44 13.36 -4.12
N ASP A 133 -2.33 12.20 -4.76
CA ASP A 133 -1.60 12.06 -6.02
C ASP A 133 -2.14 10.90 -6.87
N ASP A 134 -1.64 10.75 -8.09
CA ASP A 134 -1.99 9.66 -8.99
C ASP A 134 -1.21 8.38 -8.62
N LEU A 135 -1.88 7.23 -8.67
CA LEU A 135 -1.31 5.91 -8.41
C LEU A 135 -1.38 5.05 -9.68
N THR A 136 -0.29 4.36 -10.00
CA THR A 136 -0.28 3.29 -11.00
C THR A 136 0.40 2.03 -10.46
N TRP A 137 0.36 0.93 -11.22
CA TRP A 137 0.92 -0.35 -10.81
C TRP A 137 2.32 -0.55 -11.40
N ALA A 138 3.34 -0.69 -10.54
CA ALA A 138 4.71 -0.95 -11.00
C ALA A 138 4.86 -2.44 -11.34
N GLY A 139 5.36 -2.74 -12.54
CA GLY A 139 5.63 -4.12 -12.94
C GLY A 139 4.39 -4.94 -13.29
N ALA A 140 3.25 -4.30 -13.57
CA ALA A 140 2.10 -5.00 -14.13
C ALA A 140 2.47 -5.63 -15.48
N CYS A 141 2.59 -6.96 -15.51
CA CYS A 141 2.81 -7.74 -16.72
C CYS A 141 1.56 -7.78 -17.63
N ASP A 142 0.42 -7.35 -17.10
CA ASP A 142 -0.85 -7.26 -17.81
C ASP A 142 -0.97 -5.92 -18.54
N LEU A 143 -1.17 -5.99 -19.86
CA LEU A 143 -1.41 -4.84 -20.72
C LEU A 143 -2.56 -3.96 -20.20
N ILE A 144 -3.55 -4.53 -19.52
CA ILE A 144 -4.71 -3.76 -19.05
C ILE A 144 -4.38 -2.94 -17.77
N LEU A 145 -3.53 -3.43 -16.86
CA LEU A 145 -3.10 -2.63 -15.69
C LEU A 145 -1.92 -1.71 -15.98
N SER A 146 -1.07 -2.04 -16.95
CA SER A 146 0.16 -1.28 -17.26
C SER A 146 -0.06 0.18 -17.68
N GLY A 147 -1.28 0.55 -18.07
CA GLY A 147 -1.68 1.92 -18.38
C GLY A 147 -2.76 2.51 -17.47
N LEU A 148 -3.18 1.77 -16.44
CA LEU A 148 -4.27 2.18 -15.58
C LEU A 148 -3.77 3.11 -14.48
N THR A 149 -4.33 4.32 -14.45
CA THR A 149 -4.03 5.32 -13.42
C THR A 149 -5.25 5.54 -12.54
N VAL A 150 -5.10 5.29 -11.25
CA VAL A 150 -6.08 5.69 -10.23
C VAL A 150 -5.72 7.11 -9.83
N ARG A 151 -6.60 8.06 -10.11
CA ARG A 151 -6.30 9.48 -9.93
C ARG A 151 -6.65 9.96 -8.53
N HIS A 152 -5.89 10.92 -8.02
CA HIS A 152 -6.19 11.62 -6.77
C HIS A 152 -6.39 10.71 -5.54
N VAL A 153 -5.58 9.66 -5.42
CA VAL A 153 -5.55 8.76 -4.27
C VAL A 153 -4.97 9.52 -3.07
N ASN A 154 -5.66 9.48 -1.93
CA ASN A 154 -5.15 10.05 -0.68
C ASN A 154 -4.23 9.04 0.03
N PHE A 155 -3.10 9.48 0.57
CA PHE A 155 -2.21 8.60 1.31
C PHE A 155 -1.37 9.37 2.33
N GLY A 156 -0.87 8.68 3.35
CA GLY A 156 0.08 9.21 4.30
C GLY A 156 1.52 9.06 3.82
N VAL A 157 2.34 10.07 3.99
CA VAL A 157 3.81 9.95 3.95
C VAL A 157 4.31 10.05 5.37
N ALA A 158 4.97 9.00 5.87
CA ALA A 158 5.42 8.98 7.26
C ALA A 158 6.52 10.02 7.52
N GLU A 159 6.29 10.85 8.54
CA GLU A 159 7.29 11.76 9.10
C GLU A 159 8.09 11.04 10.20
N GLU A 160 7.43 10.18 10.99
CA GLU A 160 8.04 9.24 11.93
C GLU A 160 7.33 7.88 11.85
N SER A 161 8.06 6.79 12.05
CA SER A 161 7.45 5.46 12.21
C SER A 161 8.29 4.60 13.13
N SER A 162 7.66 3.86 14.03
CA SER A 162 8.34 2.89 14.90
C SER A 162 7.86 1.46 14.65
N GLY A 163 8.79 0.49 14.71
CA GLY A 163 8.45 -0.94 14.73
C GLY A 163 8.08 -1.58 13.38
N VAL A 164 8.07 -0.82 12.28
CA VAL A 164 7.71 -1.30 10.95
C VAL A 164 8.64 -0.74 9.87
N ALA A 165 9.19 -1.63 9.03
CA ALA A 165 10.15 -1.29 7.98
C ALA A 165 9.53 -1.08 6.60
N ILE A 166 8.20 -1.18 6.45
CA ILE A 166 7.50 -1.13 5.16
C ILE A 166 6.18 -0.35 5.27
N GLY A 167 5.82 0.40 4.22
CA GLY A 167 4.50 1.01 4.09
C GLY A 167 3.37 -0.02 3.96
N VAL A 168 2.13 0.40 4.12
CA VAL A 168 0.95 -0.48 4.04
C VAL A 168 -0.06 0.10 3.06
N MET A 169 -0.66 -0.78 2.25
CA MET A 169 -1.84 -0.50 1.45
C MET A 169 -2.96 -1.45 1.86
N ASP A 170 -4.02 -0.90 2.44
CA ASP A 170 -5.24 -1.63 2.72
C ASP A 170 -6.16 -1.63 1.49
N VAL A 171 -6.53 -2.82 1.04
CA VAL A 171 -7.51 -3.07 -0.03
C VAL A 171 -8.85 -3.58 0.53
N GLY A 172 -8.97 -3.69 1.85
CA GLY A 172 -10.16 -4.10 2.56
C GLY A 172 -11.36 -3.18 2.34
N LEU A 173 -12.46 -3.54 2.99
CA LEU A 173 -13.70 -2.78 2.89
C LEU A 173 -13.65 -1.57 3.81
N SER A 174 -13.95 -0.39 3.25
CA SER A 174 -14.28 0.79 4.02
C SER A 174 -15.56 0.51 4.81
N ALA A 175 -15.45 0.36 6.13
CA ALA A 175 -16.60 0.11 6.97
C ALA A 175 -17.38 1.41 7.18
N ASP A 176 -18.38 1.67 6.33
CA ASP A 176 -19.36 2.74 6.56
C ASP A 176 -19.94 2.58 7.98
N GLY A 177 -19.58 3.49 8.89
CA GLY A 177 -20.06 3.50 10.28
C GLY A 177 -19.06 3.05 11.35
N TYR A 178 -17.86 2.56 10.99
CA TYR A 178 -16.73 2.50 11.92
C TYR A 178 -15.79 3.67 11.62
N ASN A 179 -15.56 4.52 12.63
CA ASN A 179 -14.61 5.65 12.56
C ASN A 179 -13.15 5.16 12.42
N ALA A 180 -12.78 4.52 11.32
CA ALA A 180 -11.42 3.99 11.13
C ALA A 180 -10.76 4.44 9.82
N THR A 181 -11.27 5.50 9.16
CA THR A 181 -10.48 6.21 8.15
C THR A 181 -9.24 6.81 8.82
N ARG A 182 -8.09 6.14 8.66
CA ARG A 182 -6.82 6.53 9.27
C ARG A 182 -6.19 7.70 8.53
N ILE A 183 -6.38 7.76 7.21
CA ILE A 183 -5.95 8.86 6.34
C ILE A 183 -7.18 9.64 5.87
N PRO A 184 -7.37 10.92 6.24
CA PRO A 184 -8.50 11.72 5.82
C PRO A 184 -8.74 11.67 4.30
N GLY A 185 -9.97 11.33 3.92
CA GLY A 185 -10.38 11.25 2.51
C GLY A 185 -9.86 10.05 1.73
N TYR A 186 -9.06 9.15 2.34
CA TYR A 186 -8.75 7.87 1.71
C TYR A 186 -9.99 6.97 1.75
N GLN A 187 -10.28 6.37 0.59
CA GLN A 187 -11.12 5.20 0.46
C GLN A 187 -10.20 4.07 0.02
N SER A 188 -10.52 2.81 0.35
CA SER A 188 -9.82 1.66 -0.22
C SER A 188 -9.55 1.86 -1.71
N ILE A 189 -8.34 1.55 -2.19
CA ILE A 189 -7.94 1.73 -3.60
C ILE A 189 -8.91 1.03 -4.57
N ILE A 190 -9.52 -0.07 -4.15
CA ILE A 190 -10.56 -0.79 -4.90
C ILE A 190 -11.82 0.07 -5.05
N GLY A 191 -12.17 0.82 -4.01
CA GLY A 191 -13.24 1.80 -4.01
C GLY A 191 -12.95 3.01 -4.90
N ASP A 192 -11.71 3.52 -4.89
CA ASP A 192 -11.27 4.59 -5.80
C ASP A 192 -11.32 4.14 -7.26
N MET A 193 -10.88 2.91 -7.55
CA MET A 193 -10.98 2.34 -8.90
C MET A 193 -12.44 2.21 -9.36
N ALA A 194 -13.34 1.72 -8.51
CA ALA A 194 -14.74 1.58 -8.85
C ALA A 194 -15.44 2.94 -9.02
N SER A 195 -15.15 3.93 -8.16
CA SER A 195 -15.75 5.26 -8.23
C SER A 195 -15.31 6.04 -9.46
N GLN A 196 -14.10 5.78 -9.95
CA GLN A 196 -13.56 6.35 -11.19
C GLN A 196 -13.99 5.57 -12.44
N GLY A 197 -14.79 4.51 -12.29
CA GLY A 197 -15.23 3.67 -13.41
C GLY A 197 -14.12 2.84 -14.05
N LEU A 198 -13.02 2.60 -13.32
CA LEU A 198 -11.91 1.76 -13.77
C LEU A 198 -12.24 0.27 -13.59
N THR A 199 -13.04 -0.07 -12.58
CA THR A 199 -13.56 -1.43 -12.35
C THR A 199 -15.07 -1.48 -12.42
N ASN A 200 -15.61 -2.63 -12.83
CA ASN A 200 -17.07 -2.88 -12.87
C ASN A 200 -17.66 -3.15 -11.47
N SER A 201 -16.81 -3.43 -10.49
CA SER A 201 -17.21 -3.77 -9.14
C SER A 201 -16.15 -3.33 -8.12
N ARG A 202 -16.54 -3.32 -6.85
CA ARG A 202 -15.65 -3.14 -5.70
C ARG A 202 -15.13 -4.50 -5.21
N ALA A 203 -14.72 -5.36 -6.14
CA ALA A 203 -14.23 -6.71 -5.84
C ALA A 203 -12.81 -6.90 -6.38
N PHE A 204 -12.02 -7.65 -5.63
CA PHE A 204 -10.70 -8.12 -6.01
C PHE A 204 -10.55 -9.59 -5.61
N SER A 205 -9.56 -10.27 -6.17
CA SER A 205 -9.16 -11.61 -5.72
C SER A 205 -7.65 -11.70 -5.54
N LEU A 206 -7.24 -12.54 -4.59
CA LEU A 206 -5.83 -12.81 -4.26
C LEU A 206 -5.52 -14.26 -4.58
N SER A 207 -4.45 -14.50 -5.35
CA SER A 207 -3.92 -15.84 -5.61
C SER A 207 -2.58 -16.00 -4.91
N LEU A 208 -2.62 -16.38 -3.62
CA LEU A 208 -1.44 -16.60 -2.76
C LEU A 208 -0.83 -17.98 -3.03
N ARG A 209 0.49 -18.04 -3.11
CA ARG A 209 1.27 -19.26 -3.36
C ARG A 209 2.47 -19.33 -2.44
N ASP A 210 2.78 -20.54 -2.00
CA ASP A 210 3.94 -20.87 -1.18
C ASP A 210 5.26 -20.81 -1.98
#